data_AF-A0A2D7F1X2-F1
#
_entry.id   AF-A0A2D7F1X2-F1
#
_cell.length_a   1.000
_cell.length_b   1.000
_cell.length_c   1.000
_cell.angle_alpha   90.00
_cell.angle_beta   90.00
_cell.angle_gamma   90.00
#
_symmetry.space_group_name_H-M   'P 1'
#
loop_
_entity.id
_entity.type
_entity.pdbx_description
1 polymer ?
#
loop_
_entity_poly.entity_id
_entity_poly.type
_entity_poly.pdbx_seq_one_letter_code
_entity_poly.pdbx_strand_id
1 'polypeptide(L)'
;MTFIDIHKKDFLDCVNIIEKRMLKNLRDHPVNFINFMRNSLNETSNLNEFKEELGGPNNRARKAHDFYGWMAKDDAWGACRGSLYRSENYMNIPLEKRSGKKKDRGEGFCIHIEHTIPVNVILKSIWHSRETFRYIANDQMLQKKLYETFLSLSVCTAVTWEEEKACVPIEYRDEHPDFVDGQLLNKDSLNEVLPFQRYNFENGLRLFEVINGTEISPDKWSLKDHSELMSTVNIYEWNYVSTLSCF
;
A
#
# COMPACT_ATOMS: atom_id res chain seq x y z
N MET A 1 8.24 -21.94 -16.92
CA MET A 1 7.59 -21.06 -15.95
C MET A 1 8.56 -20.91 -14.80
N THR A 2 9.14 -19.73 -14.65
CA THR A 2 10.04 -19.40 -13.54
C THR A 2 9.25 -19.34 -12.23
N PHE A 3 9.95 -19.35 -11.10
CA PHE A 3 9.33 -19.15 -9.78
C PHE A 3 8.55 -17.83 -9.71
N ILE A 4 9.12 -16.75 -10.24
CA ILE A 4 8.46 -15.43 -10.35
C ILE A 4 7.19 -15.50 -11.21
N ASP A 5 7.17 -16.25 -12.32
CA ASP A 5 6.01 -16.33 -13.21
C ASP A 5 4.74 -16.81 -12.47
N ILE A 6 4.89 -17.69 -11.48
CA ILE A 6 3.78 -18.17 -10.65
C ILE A 6 3.20 -17.02 -9.82
N HIS A 7 4.06 -16.21 -9.19
CA HIS A 7 3.64 -15.07 -8.38
C HIS A 7 3.10 -13.91 -9.22
N LYS A 8 3.66 -13.69 -10.41
CA LYS A 8 3.12 -12.75 -11.38
C LYS A 8 1.71 -13.15 -11.81
N LYS A 9 1.49 -14.43 -12.16
CA LYS A 9 0.17 -14.94 -12.50
C LYS A 9 -0.82 -14.77 -11.35
N ASP A 10 -0.39 -15.12 -10.14
CA ASP A 10 -1.19 -14.97 -8.92
C ASP A 10 -1.59 -13.50 -8.65
N PHE A 11 -0.68 -12.55 -8.86
CA PHE A 11 -0.95 -11.12 -8.80
C PHE A 11 -1.95 -10.68 -9.89
N LEU A 12 -1.77 -11.11 -11.14
CA LEU A 12 -2.68 -10.75 -12.23
C LEU A 12 -4.09 -11.34 -12.04
N ASP A 13 -4.19 -12.56 -11.50
CA ASP A 13 -5.48 -13.15 -11.13
C ASP A 13 -6.18 -12.32 -10.04
N CYS A 14 -5.43 -11.78 -9.08
CA CYS A 14 -5.93 -10.85 -8.07
C CYS A 14 -6.41 -9.53 -8.72
N VAL A 15 -5.62 -8.94 -9.61
CA VAL A 15 -5.98 -7.73 -10.37
C VAL A 15 -7.30 -7.93 -11.12
N ASN A 16 -7.47 -9.04 -11.83
CA ASN A 16 -8.72 -9.37 -12.55
C ASN A 16 -9.95 -9.44 -11.62
N ILE A 17 -9.77 -9.88 -10.37
CA ILE A 17 -10.84 -9.88 -9.37
C ILE A 17 -11.16 -8.45 -8.93
N ILE A 18 -10.13 -7.64 -8.69
CA ILE A 18 -10.25 -6.24 -8.27
C ILE A 18 -10.95 -5.41 -9.35
N GLU A 19 -10.61 -5.59 -10.63
CA GLU A 19 -11.30 -4.94 -11.76
C GLU A 19 -12.81 -5.21 -11.74
N LYS A 20 -13.22 -6.47 -11.51
CA LYS A 20 -14.63 -6.82 -11.37
C LYS A 20 -15.27 -6.22 -10.12
N ARG A 21 -14.50 -5.95 -9.06
CA ARG A 21 -14.97 -5.26 -7.86
C ARG A 21 -15.14 -3.76 -8.10
N MET A 22 -14.33 -3.13 -8.95
CA MET A 22 -14.46 -1.70 -9.29
C MET A 22 -15.78 -1.37 -9.96
N LEU A 23 -16.37 -2.33 -10.68
CA LEU A 23 -17.71 -2.19 -11.28
C LEU A 23 -18.87 -2.18 -10.26
N LYS A 24 -18.57 -2.27 -8.96
CA LYS A 24 -19.57 -2.35 -7.90
C LYS A 24 -19.50 -1.09 -7.06
N ASN A 25 -20.67 -0.54 -6.70
CA ASN A 25 -20.78 0.55 -5.75
C ASN A 25 -20.53 0.07 -4.31
N LEU A 26 -19.27 -0.13 -3.97
CA LEU A 26 -18.85 -0.60 -2.65
C LEU A 26 -18.43 0.56 -1.75
N ARG A 27 -18.69 0.44 -0.44
CA ARG A 27 -18.31 1.46 0.55
C ARG A 27 -16.79 1.70 0.61
N ASP A 28 -16.00 0.67 0.33
CA ASP A 28 -14.54 0.68 0.27
C ASP A 28 -14.00 0.96 -1.13
N HIS A 29 -14.85 1.31 -2.11
CA HIS A 29 -14.40 1.69 -3.45
C HIS A 29 -13.41 2.86 -3.37
N PRO A 30 -12.33 2.89 -4.15
CA PRO A 30 -11.30 3.92 -4.03
C PRO A 30 -11.83 5.34 -4.20
N VAL A 31 -12.78 5.58 -5.12
CA VAL A 31 -13.44 6.89 -5.29
C VAL A 31 -14.16 7.33 -4.01
N ASN A 32 -14.86 6.41 -3.34
CA ASN A 32 -15.55 6.70 -2.09
C ASN A 32 -14.56 7.01 -0.96
N PHE A 33 -13.42 6.30 -0.91
CA PHE A 33 -12.36 6.59 0.03
C PHE A 33 -11.70 7.97 -0.21
N ILE A 34 -11.43 8.33 -1.47
CA ILE A 34 -10.83 9.63 -1.80
C ILE A 34 -11.78 10.78 -1.51
N ASN A 35 -13.07 10.63 -1.81
CA ASN A 35 -14.09 11.60 -1.40
C ASN A 35 -14.13 11.78 0.12
N PHE A 36 -14.05 10.68 0.87
CA PHE A 36 -14.00 10.73 2.32
C PHE A 36 -12.74 11.45 2.81
N MET A 37 -11.56 11.10 2.30
CA MET A 37 -10.29 11.75 2.66
C MET A 37 -10.32 13.26 2.36
N ARG A 38 -10.85 13.67 1.20
CA ARG A 38 -11.03 15.07 0.83
C ARG A 38 -11.90 15.80 1.86
N ASN A 39 -13.04 15.23 2.23
CA ASN A 39 -13.93 15.84 3.21
C ASN A 39 -13.23 15.94 4.58
N SER A 40 -12.53 14.88 5.02
CA SER A 40 -11.76 14.91 6.27
C SER A 40 -10.67 16.00 6.27
N LEU A 41 -9.96 16.22 5.15
CA LEU A 41 -8.97 17.30 5.04
C LEU A 41 -9.57 18.69 5.21
N ASN A 42 -10.83 18.89 4.81
CA ASN A 42 -11.53 20.17 4.88
C ASN A 42 -12.23 20.40 6.22
N GLU A 43 -12.75 19.33 6.83
CA GLU A 43 -13.62 19.41 8.00
C GLU A 43 -12.86 19.30 9.33
N THR A 44 -11.71 18.62 9.33
CA THR A 44 -10.92 18.44 10.56
C THR A 44 -10.03 19.64 10.83
N SER A 45 -9.88 19.99 12.11
CA SER A 45 -9.13 21.17 12.53
C SER A 45 -7.63 20.91 12.70
N ASN A 46 -7.27 19.67 13.01
CA ASN A 46 -5.91 19.26 13.34
C ASN A 46 -5.59 17.81 12.89
N LEU A 47 -4.30 17.48 12.91
CA LEU A 47 -3.77 16.18 12.47
C LEU A 47 -4.37 15.00 13.24
N ASN A 48 -4.67 15.15 14.53
CA ASN A 48 -5.19 14.04 15.34
C ASN A 48 -6.61 13.68 14.92
N GLU A 49 -7.48 14.67 14.71
CA GLU A 49 -8.84 14.48 14.18
C GLU A 49 -8.79 13.84 12.78
N PHE A 50 -7.93 14.35 11.89
CA PHE A 50 -7.74 13.76 10.55
C PHE A 50 -7.33 12.29 10.61
N LYS A 51 -6.38 11.95 11.49
CA LYS A 51 -5.94 10.58 11.71
C LYS A 51 -7.01 9.71 12.36
N GLU A 52 -7.85 10.25 13.24
CA GLU A 52 -8.94 9.50 13.87
C GLU A 52 -10.00 9.12 12.84
N GLU A 53 -10.37 10.04 11.94
CA GLU A 53 -11.33 9.78 10.85
C GLU A 53 -10.85 8.67 9.89
N LEU A 54 -9.57 8.70 9.50
CA LEU A 54 -9.02 7.79 8.49
C LEU A 54 -8.37 6.52 9.07
N GLY A 55 -7.71 6.63 10.22
CA GLY A 55 -6.91 5.59 10.86
C GLY A 55 -7.47 5.07 12.19
N GLY A 56 -8.52 5.70 12.74
CA GLY A 56 -9.14 5.34 14.01
C GLY A 56 -9.95 4.03 13.96
N PRO A 57 -11.04 3.90 14.75
CA PRO A 57 -11.73 2.62 14.98
C PRO A 57 -12.17 1.87 13.71
N ASN A 58 -12.44 2.60 12.64
CA ASN A 58 -12.87 2.04 11.36
C ASN A 58 -11.72 1.73 10.39
N ASN A 59 -10.51 2.21 10.67
CA ASN A 59 -9.28 2.08 9.89
C ASN A 59 -9.52 2.11 8.37
N ARG A 60 -10.08 3.24 7.90
CA ARG A 60 -10.48 3.46 6.51
C ARG A 60 -9.31 3.36 5.55
N ALA A 61 -8.14 3.87 5.92
CA ALA A 61 -6.94 3.77 5.10
C ALA A 61 -6.51 2.30 4.89
N ARG A 62 -6.52 1.46 5.93
CA ARG A 62 -6.27 0.02 5.74
C ARG A 62 -7.35 -0.66 4.90
N LYS A 63 -8.62 -0.29 5.08
CA LYS A 63 -9.70 -0.84 4.23
C LYS A 63 -9.55 -0.44 2.76
N ALA A 64 -9.01 0.75 2.48
CA ALA A 64 -8.67 1.14 1.11
C ALA A 64 -7.52 0.27 0.55
N HIS A 65 -6.53 -0.09 1.38
CA HIS A 65 -5.50 -1.07 0.99
C HIS A 65 -6.06 -2.49 0.78
N ASP A 66 -6.97 -2.94 1.66
CA ASP A 66 -7.66 -4.23 1.53
C ASP A 66 -8.40 -4.36 0.17
N PHE A 67 -8.93 -3.25 -0.35
CA PHE A 67 -9.60 -3.22 -1.67
C PHE A 67 -8.68 -3.75 -2.78
N TYR A 68 -7.39 -3.42 -2.71
CA TYR A 68 -6.36 -3.86 -3.67
C TYR A 68 -5.76 -5.22 -3.34
N GLY A 69 -6.34 -5.98 -2.40
CA GLY A 69 -5.80 -7.29 -2.00
C GLY A 69 -4.54 -7.20 -1.14
N TRP A 70 -4.25 -6.03 -0.58
CA TRP A 70 -3.15 -5.81 0.37
C TRP A 70 -3.61 -6.19 1.78
N MET A 71 -4.00 -7.45 1.95
CA MET A 71 -4.57 -7.98 3.18
C MET A 71 -4.27 -9.47 3.36
N ALA A 72 -3.94 -9.90 4.58
CA ALA A 72 -3.69 -11.31 4.89
C ALA A 72 -4.98 -12.12 5.17
N LYS A 73 -6.13 -11.70 4.67
CA LYS A 73 -7.43 -12.38 4.91
C LYS A 73 -7.64 -13.55 3.95
N ASP A 74 -8.43 -14.55 4.36
CA ASP A 74 -8.76 -15.73 3.56
C ASP A 74 -9.87 -15.43 2.52
N ASP A 75 -9.65 -14.41 1.69
CA ASP A 75 -10.56 -14.02 0.60
C ASP A 75 -9.96 -14.38 -0.76
N ALA A 76 -10.80 -14.41 -1.81
CA ALA A 76 -10.37 -14.76 -3.16
C ALA A 76 -9.25 -13.85 -3.72
N TRP A 77 -9.17 -12.59 -3.30
CA TRP A 77 -8.07 -11.65 -3.63
C TRP A 77 -7.25 -11.28 -2.39
N GLY A 78 -7.46 -11.98 -1.27
CA GLY A 78 -6.76 -11.81 -0.01
C GLY A 78 -5.41 -12.53 0.00
N ALA A 79 -4.99 -13.03 1.16
CA ALA A 79 -3.70 -13.71 1.38
C ALA A 79 -2.48 -12.93 0.85
N CYS A 80 -2.54 -11.60 0.88
CA CYS A 80 -1.56 -10.65 0.34
C CYS A 80 -1.33 -10.76 -1.18
N ARG A 81 -2.22 -11.40 -1.92
CA ARG A 81 -2.07 -11.66 -3.37
C ARG A 81 -1.96 -10.39 -4.20
N GLY A 82 -2.57 -9.29 -3.76
CA GLY A 82 -2.51 -8.01 -4.48
C GLY A 82 -1.23 -7.21 -4.24
N SER A 83 -0.36 -7.62 -3.31
CA SER A 83 0.87 -6.88 -3.04
C SER A 83 1.87 -7.02 -4.21
N LEU A 84 2.43 -5.89 -4.61
CA LEU A 84 3.48 -5.79 -5.63
C LEU A 84 4.82 -6.33 -5.15
N TYR A 85 5.06 -6.32 -3.85
CA TYR A 85 6.35 -6.67 -3.25
C TYR A 85 6.19 -7.89 -2.36
N ARG A 86 7.04 -8.89 -2.55
CA ARG A 86 6.94 -10.16 -1.81
C ARG A 86 8.30 -10.61 -1.35
N SER A 87 8.38 -11.10 -0.12
CA SER A 87 9.59 -11.77 0.34
C SER A 87 9.77 -13.14 -0.31
N GLU A 88 11.00 -13.60 -0.40
CA GLU A 88 11.32 -14.95 -0.86
C GLU A 88 10.60 -16.02 -0.04
N ASN A 89 10.56 -15.89 1.29
CA ASN A 89 9.91 -16.88 2.14
C ASN A 89 8.38 -16.87 1.96
N TYR A 90 7.74 -15.70 1.82
CA TYR A 90 6.32 -15.63 1.47
C TYR A 90 6.05 -16.37 0.16
N MET A 91 6.92 -16.16 -0.84
CA MET A 91 6.77 -16.75 -2.16
C MET A 91 6.94 -18.28 -2.13
N ASN A 92 7.81 -18.80 -1.25
CA ASN A 92 8.00 -20.23 -1.06
C ASN A 92 6.80 -20.95 -0.39
N ILE A 93 5.85 -20.22 0.19
CA ILE A 93 4.63 -20.81 0.76
C ILE A 93 3.61 -21.05 -0.37
N PRO A 94 3.15 -22.31 -0.56
CA PRO A 94 2.06 -22.61 -1.49
C PRO A 94 0.81 -21.81 -1.18
N LEU A 95 0.12 -21.32 -2.22
CA LEU A 95 -1.00 -20.38 -2.08
C LEU A 95 -2.09 -20.92 -1.14
N GLU A 96 -2.42 -22.21 -1.25
CA GLU A 96 -3.44 -22.90 -0.45
C GLU A 96 -3.07 -23.09 1.02
N LYS A 97 -1.79 -22.89 1.39
CA LYS A 97 -1.30 -23.01 2.76
C LYS A 97 -1.16 -21.66 3.46
N ARG A 98 -1.20 -20.54 2.73
CA ARG A 98 -1.06 -19.21 3.30
C ARG A 98 -2.22 -18.92 4.25
N SER A 99 -1.91 -18.42 5.44
CA SER A 99 -2.92 -17.97 6.41
C SER A 99 -2.49 -16.67 7.08
N GLY A 100 -3.39 -15.70 7.21
CA GLY A 100 -3.16 -14.51 8.06
C GLY A 100 -3.92 -14.54 9.38
N LYS A 101 -4.40 -15.71 9.82
CA LYS A 101 -5.13 -15.83 11.08
C LYS A 101 -4.20 -15.66 12.28
N LYS A 102 -4.68 -14.95 13.30
CA LYS A 102 -3.92 -14.72 14.54
C LYS A 102 -3.45 -16.00 15.24
N LYS A 103 -4.24 -17.08 15.16
CA LYS A 103 -3.92 -18.37 15.78
C LYS A 103 -2.78 -19.12 15.09
N ASP A 104 -2.48 -18.78 13.85
CA ASP A 104 -1.41 -19.42 13.06
C ASP A 104 -0.09 -18.64 13.21
N ARG A 105 -0.05 -17.56 14.01
CA ARG A 105 1.18 -16.80 14.25
C ARG A 105 2.27 -17.68 14.87
N GLY A 106 3.46 -17.64 14.28
CA GLY A 106 4.58 -18.52 14.65
C GLY A 106 4.65 -19.80 13.82
N GLU A 107 3.67 -20.03 12.94
CA GLU A 107 3.78 -21.04 11.91
C GLU A 107 4.49 -20.46 10.68
N GLY A 108 5.35 -21.25 10.04
CA GLY A 108 6.11 -20.83 8.84
C GLY A 108 5.24 -20.52 7.62
N PHE A 109 3.93 -20.80 7.67
CA PHE A 109 2.95 -20.44 6.63
C PHE A 109 2.09 -19.22 7.00
N CYS A 110 2.31 -18.63 8.18
CA CYS A 110 1.61 -17.43 8.61
C CYS A 110 2.15 -16.21 7.88
N ILE A 111 1.30 -15.63 7.04
CA ILE A 111 1.62 -14.47 6.22
C ILE A 111 1.16 -13.16 6.87
N HIS A 112 1.83 -12.08 6.53
CA HIS A 112 1.48 -10.73 6.91
C HIS A 112 1.53 -9.79 5.70
N ILE A 113 0.74 -8.72 5.76
CA ILE A 113 0.92 -7.57 4.87
C ILE A 113 1.58 -6.48 5.70
N GLU A 114 2.86 -6.24 5.45
CA GLU A 114 3.58 -5.16 6.11
C GLU A 114 3.36 -3.86 5.34
N HIS A 115 2.93 -2.81 6.03
CA HIS A 115 2.88 -1.45 5.48
C HIS A 115 4.28 -0.88 5.50
N THR A 116 5.11 -1.21 4.51
CA THR A 116 6.49 -0.75 4.35
C THR A 116 6.63 0.73 4.66
N ILE A 117 5.70 1.57 4.17
CA ILE A 117 5.47 2.89 4.76
C ILE A 117 4.24 2.79 5.68
N PRO A 118 4.39 2.99 7.01
CA PRO A 118 3.28 2.85 7.93
C PRO A 118 2.11 3.76 7.58
N VAL A 119 0.87 3.27 7.73
CA VAL A 119 -0.34 4.06 7.44
C VAL A 119 -0.35 5.41 8.17
N ASN A 120 0.13 5.44 9.41
CA ASN A 120 0.26 6.67 10.19
C ASN A 120 1.17 7.70 9.51
N VAL A 121 2.28 7.26 8.92
CA VAL A 121 3.22 8.10 8.16
C VAL A 121 2.54 8.64 6.91
N ILE A 122 1.86 7.78 6.14
CA ILE A 122 1.08 8.19 4.94
C ILE A 122 0.09 9.31 5.28
N LEU A 123 -0.70 9.13 6.36
CA LEU A 123 -1.70 10.11 6.77
C LEU A 123 -1.06 11.43 7.22
N LYS A 124 0.05 11.39 7.97
CA LYS A 124 0.80 12.59 8.35
C LYS A 124 1.29 13.36 7.11
N SER A 125 1.87 12.67 6.14
CA SER A 125 2.39 13.29 4.91
C SER A 125 1.29 13.95 4.07
N ILE A 126 0.13 13.30 3.95
CA ILE A 126 -1.03 13.88 3.26
C ILE A 126 -1.54 15.12 4.00
N TRP A 127 -1.63 15.07 5.33
CA TRP A 127 -2.04 16.20 6.15
C TRP A 127 -1.10 17.40 6.02
N HIS A 128 0.22 17.17 6.10
CA HIS A 128 1.20 18.24 5.94
C HIS A 128 1.14 18.86 4.53
N SER A 129 0.70 18.09 3.53
CA SER A 129 0.47 18.56 2.16
C SER A 129 -0.91 19.22 1.94
N ARG A 130 -1.73 19.40 2.98
CA ARG A 130 -3.12 19.91 2.85
C ARG A 130 -3.21 21.24 2.11
N GLU A 131 -2.29 22.18 2.37
CA GLU A 131 -2.34 23.51 1.75
C GLU A 131 -2.14 23.40 0.24
N THR A 132 -1.29 22.50 -0.23
CA THR A 132 -1.11 22.20 -1.66
C THR A 132 -2.43 21.75 -2.31
N PHE A 133 -3.23 20.94 -1.59
CA PHE A 133 -4.52 20.48 -2.08
C PHE A 133 -5.59 21.58 -2.07
N ARG A 134 -5.57 22.50 -1.11
CA ARG A 134 -6.56 23.59 -0.99
C ARG A 134 -6.57 24.54 -2.19
N TYR A 135 -5.45 24.69 -2.89
CA TYR A 135 -5.37 25.55 -4.08
C TYR A 135 -5.87 24.90 -5.37
N ILE A 136 -6.29 23.63 -5.32
CA ILE A 136 -6.82 22.92 -6.50
C ILE A 136 -8.32 23.18 -6.63
N ALA A 137 -8.70 24.12 -7.50
CA ALA A 137 -10.10 24.49 -7.72
C ALA A 137 -10.94 23.44 -8.48
N ASN A 138 -10.29 22.61 -9.32
CA ASN A 138 -10.99 21.56 -10.07
C ASN A 138 -11.12 20.30 -9.20
N ASP A 139 -12.36 19.93 -8.86
CA ASP A 139 -12.63 18.80 -7.97
C ASP A 139 -12.11 17.45 -8.50
N GLN A 140 -12.26 17.19 -9.79
CA GLN A 140 -11.72 15.96 -10.39
C GLN A 140 -10.19 15.92 -10.32
N MET A 141 -9.53 17.06 -10.53
CA MET A 141 -8.08 17.16 -10.40
C MET A 141 -7.63 16.98 -8.95
N LEU A 142 -8.39 17.51 -7.99
CA LEU A 142 -8.12 17.33 -6.56
C LEU A 142 -8.22 15.86 -6.16
N GLN A 143 -9.32 15.18 -6.53
CA GLN A 143 -9.49 13.76 -6.25
C GLN A 143 -8.37 12.93 -6.88
N LYS A 144 -8.04 13.20 -8.15
CA LYS A 144 -6.91 12.56 -8.83
C LYS A 144 -5.60 12.74 -8.06
N LYS A 145 -5.29 13.96 -7.62
CA LYS A 145 -4.06 14.25 -6.89
C LYS A 145 -4.02 13.58 -5.52
N LEU A 146 -5.11 13.59 -4.78
CA LEU A 146 -5.20 12.87 -3.50
C LEU A 146 -4.99 11.37 -3.68
N TYR A 147 -5.60 10.79 -4.72
CA TYR A 147 -5.45 9.39 -5.06
C TYR A 147 -4.00 9.02 -5.42
N GLU A 148 -3.39 9.78 -6.33
CA GLU A 148 -2.00 9.61 -6.75
C GLU A 148 -1.04 9.75 -5.55
N THR A 149 -1.23 10.77 -4.71
CA THR A 149 -0.41 10.96 -3.50
C THR A 149 -0.59 9.80 -2.53
N PHE A 150 -1.82 9.39 -2.22
CA PHE A 150 -2.05 8.26 -1.32
C PHE A 150 -1.35 7.00 -1.82
N LEU A 151 -1.58 6.62 -3.08
CA LEU A 151 -0.99 5.41 -3.64
C LEU A 151 0.53 5.47 -3.77
N SER A 152 1.12 6.62 -4.13
CA SER A 152 2.58 6.78 -4.19
C SER A 152 3.29 6.55 -2.86
N LEU A 153 2.56 6.69 -1.74
CA LEU A 153 3.07 6.44 -0.39
C LEU A 153 2.66 5.06 0.14
N SER A 154 1.72 4.37 -0.52
CA SER A 154 1.16 3.11 -0.05
C SER A 154 2.00 1.89 -0.46
N VAL A 155 3.25 1.85 -0.02
CA VAL A 155 4.11 0.69 -0.20
C VAL A 155 3.73 -0.40 0.81
N CYS A 156 3.27 -1.55 0.31
CA CYS A 156 2.92 -2.71 1.13
C CYS A 156 3.67 -3.96 0.64
N THR A 157 4.27 -4.71 1.55
CA THR A 157 5.06 -5.92 1.25
C THR A 157 4.43 -7.15 1.89
N ALA A 158 4.22 -8.19 1.09
CA ALA A 158 3.81 -9.50 1.59
C ALA A 158 5.03 -10.25 2.16
N VAL A 159 4.96 -10.58 3.45
CA VAL A 159 6.03 -11.26 4.19
C VAL A 159 5.46 -12.39 5.03
N THR A 160 6.31 -13.24 5.60
CA THR A 160 5.88 -14.08 6.73
C THR A 160 5.86 -13.26 8.02
N TRP A 161 5.09 -13.71 9.01
CA TRP A 161 5.05 -13.06 10.32
C TRP A 161 6.43 -13.08 11.03
N GLU A 162 7.22 -14.12 10.78
CA GLU A 162 8.57 -14.24 11.33
C GLU A 162 9.52 -13.22 10.70
N GLU A 163 9.44 -13.02 9.38
CA GLU A 163 10.22 -12.00 8.66
C GLU A 163 9.89 -10.59 9.12
N GLU A 164 8.60 -10.25 9.27
CA GLU A 164 8.17 -8.96 9.82
C GLU A 164 8.85 -8.69 11.17
N LYS A 165 8.75 -9.66 12.09
CA LYS A 165 9.28 -9.54 13.44
C LYS A 165 10.81 -9.46 13.47
N ALA A 166 11.49 -10.17 12.57
CA ALA A 166 12.94 -10.21 12.51
C ALA A 166 13.53 -9.00 11.80
N CYS A 167 12.86 -8.48 10.77
CA CYS A 167 13.45 -7.53 9.84
C CYS A 167 12.92 -6.10 9.99
N VAL A 168 11.84 -5.86 10.74
CA VAL A 168 11.38 -4.50 11.05
C VAL A 168 11.88 -4.09 12.43
N PRO A 169 12.82 -3.13 12.53
CA PRO A 169 13.30 -2.61 13.82
C PRO A 169 12.14 -2.04 14.67
N ILE A 170 12.25 -2.13 15.99
CA ILE A 170 11.17 -1.77 16.92
C ILE A 170 10.83 -0.28 16.80
N GLU A 171 11.86 0.56 16.65
CA GLU A 171 11.78 2.00 16.45
C GLU A 171 11.01 2.38 15.18
N TYR A 172 11.03 1.53 14.15
CA TYR A 172 10.35 1.79 12.89
C TYR A 172 9.00 1.07 12.77
N ARG A 173 8.43 0.54 13.85
CA ARG A 173 7.10 -0.10 13.78
C ARG A 173 6.01 0.84 13.27
N ASP A 174 6.01 2.08 13.75
CA ASP A 174 5.02 3.11 13.41
C ASP A 174 5.62 4.34 12.69
N GLU A 175 6.91 4.25 12.33
CA GLU A 175 7.73 5.31 11.75
C GLU A 175 8.53 4.81 10.52
N HIS A 176 9.14 5.74 9.79
CA HIS A 176 10.00 5.44 8.65
C HIS A 176 11.21 6.39 8.68
N PRO A 177 12.45 5.90 8.43
CA PRO A 177 13.67 6.70 8.56
C PRO A 177 13.68 7.98 7.71
N ASP A 178 13.19 7.90 6.47
CA ASP A 178 13.16 9.05 5.55
C ASP A 178 12.02 10.04 5.79
N PHE A 179 11.15 9.79 6.78
CA PHE A 179 10.00 10.66 7.06
C PHE A 179 10.19 11.38 8.38
N VAL A 180 10.70 12.62 8.29
CA VAL A 180 10.74 13.52 9.44
C VAL A 180 9.41 14.27 9.56
N ASP A 181 8.91 14.42 10.78
CA ASP A 181 7.63 15.09 11.01
C ASP A 181 7.65 16.54 10.48
N GLY A 182 6.61 16.92 9.74
CA GLY A 182 6.49 18.23 9.09
C GLY A 182 7.20 18.35 7.73
N GLN A 183 7.91 17.32 7.26
CA GLN A 183 8.48 17.34 5.91
C GLN A 183 7.39 17.24 4.85
N LEU A 184 7.38 18.21 3.94
CA LEU A 184 6.52 18.19 2.76
C LEU A 184 7.08 17.21 1.75
N LEU A 185 6.24 16.30 1.26
CA LEU A 185 6.58 15.46 0.12
C LEU A 185 6.12 16.17 -1.14
N ASN A 186 7.06 16.50 -2.01
CA ASN A 186 6.78 16.98 -3.35
C ASN A 186 7.17 15.91 -4.38
N LYS A 187 6.98 16.17 -5.67
CA LYS A 187 7.34 15.19 -6.70
C LYS A 187 8.84 14.86 -6.72
N ASP A 188 9.68 15.82 -6.38
CA ASP A 188 11.13 15.63 -6.39
C ASP A 188 11.56 14.74 -5.22
N SER A 189 10.89 14.85 -4.06
CA SER A 189 11.15 14.00 -2.89
C SER A 189 10.80 12.52 -3.10
N LEU A 190 10.03 12.16 -4.15
CA LEU A 190 9.78 10.75 -4.45
C LEU A 190 11.04 9.98 -4.88
N ASN A 191 12.07 10.68 -5.39
CA ASN A 191 13.37 10.06 -5.69
C ASN A 191 14.24 9.88 -4.43
N GLU A 192 13.97 10.67 -3.39
CA GLU A 192 14.81 10.76 -2.19
C GLU A 192 14.37 9.76 -1.12
N VAL A 193 13.08 9.40 -1.10
CA VAL A 193 12.53 8.44 -0.15
C VAL A 193 12.74 7.01 -0.65
N LEU A 194 13.43 6.22 0.14
CA LEU A 194 13.77 4.83 -0.11
C LEU A 194 12.93 3.92 0.82
N PRO A 195 11.71 3.51 0.40
CA PRO A 195 10.75 2.84 1.29
C PRO A 195 11.30 1.61 2.02
N PHE A 196 12.25 0.91 1.40
CA PHE A 196 12.77 -0.34 1.94
C PHE A 196 13.89 -0.15 2.96
N GLN A 197 14.42 1.07 3.16
CA GLN A 197 15.40 1.34 4.22
C GLN A 197 14.85 1.12 5.64
N ARG A 198 13.53 1.01 5.76
CA ARG A 198 12.87 0.62 7.02
C ARG A 198 13.22 -0.79 7.48
N TYR A 199 13.58 -1.70 6.57
CA TYR A 199 13.91 -3.08 6.91
C TYR A 199 15.40 -3.26 7.21
N ASN A 200 15.73 -4.15 8.13
CA ASN A 200 17.07 -4.69 8.31
C ASN A 200 17.29 -5.90 7.38
N PHE A 201 17.89 -5.65 6.21
CA PHE A 201 18.23 -6.69 5.23
C PHE A 201 19.38 -7.62 5.68
N GLU A 202 20.19 -7.23 6.66
CA GLU A 202 21.26 -8.09 7.21
C GLU A 202 20.70 -9.37 7.85
N ASN A 203 19.43 -9.35 8.25
CA ASN A 203 18.69 -10.51 8.77
C ASN A 203 18.22 -11.49 7.68
N GLY A 204 18.72 -11.34 6.45
CA GLY A 204 18.48 -12.28 5.35
C GLY A 204 17.16 -12.04 4.59
N LEU A 205 16.52 -10.88 4.76
CA LEU A 205 15.33 -10.52 3.99
C LEU A 205 15.69 -10.34 2.52
N ARG A 206 14.94 -10.97 1.63
CA ARG A 206 15.04 -10.77 0.18
C ARG A 206 13.67 -10.47 -0.37
N LEU A 207 13.52 -9.32 -1.01
CA LEU A 207 12.25 -8.82 -1.53
C LEU A 207 12.30 -8.73 -3.05
N PHE A 208 11.17 -9.03 -3.69
CA PHE A 208 11.02 -8.96 -5.15
C PHE A 208 9.78 -8.17 -5.50
N GLU A 209 9.85 -7.37 -6.56
CA GLU A 209 8.64 -6.93 -7.25
C GLU A 209 8.13 -8.03 -8.19
N VAL A 210 6.82 -8.24 -8.22
CA VAL A 210 6.22 -9.42 -8.88
C VAL A 210 5.92 -9.25 -10.36
N ILE A 211 6.07 -8.05 -10.92
CA ILE A 211 5.74 -7.77 -12.33
C ILE A 211 6.89 -8.21 -13.23
N ASN A 212 8.13 -7.83 -12.91
CA ASN A 212 9.32 -8.24 -13.68
C ASN A 212 10.22 -9.22 -12.92
N GLY A 213 9.97 -9.45 -11.62
CA GLY A 213 10.78 -10.35 -10.79
C GLY A 213 12.08 -9.73 -10.32
N THR A 214 12.19 -8.41 -10.34
CA THR A 214 13.39 -7.69 -9.93
C THR A 214 13.54 -7.77 -8.42
N GLU A 215 14.72 -8.20 -7.95
CA GLU A 215 15.07 -8.13 -6.54
C GLU A 215 15.25 -6.66 -6.12
N ILE A 216 14.64 -6.29 -5.00
CA ILE A 216 14.64 -4.92 -4.49
C ILE A 216 15.99 -4.61 -3.85
N SER A 217 16.61 -3.53 -4.29
CA SER A 217 17.79 -2.94 -3.65
C SER A 217 17.33 -1.81 -2.72
N PRO A 218 17.43 -1.95 -1.38
CA PRO A 218 16.91 -0.95 -0.45
C PRO A 218 17.54 0.43 -0.61
N ASP A 219 18.82 0.49 -1.03
CA ASP A 219 19.54 1.76 -1.21
C ASP A 219 19.29 2.46 -2.55
N LYS A 220 18.43 1.89 -3.40
CA LYS A 220 18.20 2.40 -4.77
C LYS A 220 16.72 2.48 -5.13
N TRP A 221 15.90 1.60 -4.58
CA TRP A 221 14.48 1.57 -4.90
C TRP A 221 13.74 2.68 -4.16
N SER A 222 13.25 3.65 -4.93
CA SER A 222 12.60 4.86 -4.43
C SER A 222 11.06 4.80 -4.53
N LEU A 223 10.38 5.79 -3.97
CA LEU A 223 8.94 5.98 -4.19
C LEU A 223 8.59 6.31 -5.65
N LYS A 224 9.53 6.89 -6.41
CA LYS A 224 9.34 7.09 -7.84
C LYS A 224 9.28 5.74 -8.57
N ASP A 225 10.21 4.83 -8.28
CA ASP A 225 10.20 3.48 -8.87
C ASP A 225 8.90 2.75 -8.54
N HIS A 226 8.42 2.88 -7.29
CA HIS A 226 7.12 2.37 -6.89
C HIS A 226 5.96 2.96 -7.70
N SER A 227 5.93 4.28 -7.86
CA SER A 227 4.86 4.97 -8.60
C SER A 227 4.86 4.60 -10.09
N GLU A 228 6.06 4.50 -10.69
CA GLU A 228 6.23 4.04 -12.07
C GLU A 228 5.76 2.59 -12.23
N LEU A 229 6.12 1.71 -11.30
CA LEU A 229 5.65 0.32 -11.30
C LEU A 229 4.12 0.24 -11.19
N MET A 230 3.51 1.02 -10.29
CA MET A 230 2.06 1.08 -10.16
C MET A 230 1.36 1.53 -11.44
N SER A 231 1.93 2.50 -12.16
CA SER A 231 1.35 3.00 -13.42
C SER A 231 1.28 1.96 -14.54
N THR A 232 2.00 0.83 -14.39
CA THR A 232 1.91 -0.30 -15.33
C THR A 232 0.67 -1.16 -15.13
N VAL A 233 -0.13 -0.92 -14.08
CA VAL A 233 -1.32 -1.72 -13.75
C VAL A 233 -2.56 -0.81 -13.65
N ASN A 234 -3.52 -1.03 -14.55
CA ASN A 234 -4.69 -0.16 -14.72
C ASN A 234 -5.50 0.11 -13.44
N ILE A 235 -5.61 -0.86 -12.53
CA ILE A 235 -6.37 -0.68 -11.27
C ILE A 235 -5.77 0.39 -10.35
N TYR A 236 -4.57 0.88 -10.62
CA TYR A 236 -3.92 1.96 -9.87
C TYR A 236 -3.97 3.31 -10.60
N GLU A 237 -4.58 3.37 -11.78
CA GLU A 237 -4.69 4.60 -12.57
C GLU A 237 -6.02 5.30 -12.29
N TRP A 238 -5.97 6.55 -11.82
CA TRP A 238 -7.20 7.28 -11.47
C TRP A 238 -8.21 7.38 -12.62
N ASN A 239 -7.73 7.55 -13.85
CA ASN A 239 -8.61 7.65 -15.02
C ASN A 239 -9.38 6.33 -15.24
N TYR A 240 -8.75 5.18 -14.98
CA TYR A 240 -9.41 3.89 -15.02
C TYR A 240 -10.40 3.75 -13.86
N VAL A 241 -9.98 4.04 -12.64
CA VAL A 241 -10.80 3.88 -11.43
C VAL A 241 -12.04 4.79 -11.42
N SER A 242 -11.88 6.05 -11.84
CA SER A 242 -12.97 7.04 -11.84
C SER A 242 -14.02 6.75 -12.90
N THR A 243 -13.63 6.24 -14.08
CA THR A 243 -14.59 5.91 -15.16
C THR A 243 -15.48 4.72 -14.80
N LEU A 244 -14.95 3.75 -14.06
CA LEU A 244 -15.72 2.58 -13.62
C LEU A 244 -16.69 2.87 -12.47
N SER A 245 -16.55 4.03 -11.80
CA SER A 245 -17.41 4.43 -10.68
C SER A 245 -18.71 5.12 -11.09
N CYS A 246 -18.92 5.38 -12.40
CA CYS A 246 -20.07 6.12 -12.91
C CYS A 246 -21.32 5.25 -13.22
N PHE A 247 -21.38 4.01 -12.74
CA PHE A 247 -22.49 3.08 -12.96
C PHE A 247 -23.09 2.55 -11.66
#